data_AF-A0A3A2ZID7-F1
#
_entry.id   AF-A0A3A2ZID7-F1
#
_cell.length_a   1.000
_cell.length_b   1.000
_cell.length_c   1.000
_cell.angle_alpha   90.00
_cell.angle_beta   90.00
_cell.angle_gamma   90.00
#
_symmetry.space_group_name_H-M   'P 1'
#
loop_
_entity.id
_entity.type
_entity.pdbx_description
1 polymer ?
#
loop_
_entity_poly.entity_id
_entity_poly.type
_entity_poly.pdbx_seq_one_letter_code
_entity_poly.pdbx_strand_id
1 'polypeptide(L)'
;MVAKEKDLELNRRPKKNMYIEDVAEFARVFLTTTKITFDCGWQRIQLLLFYQLAAITASRPGALLHLRYRDIGLTLIRDPEGGRPHLFIFLKPDITKRFLGKKAA
;
A
#
# COMPACT_ATOMS: atom_id res chain seq x y z
N MET A 1 2.45 16.80 -29.82
CA MET A 1 2.52 15.81 -28.72
C MET A 1 3.58 16.30 -27.75
N VAL A 2 3.23 16.50 -26.47
CA VAL A 2 4.14 17.04 -25.43
C VAL A 2 5.46 16.28 -25.36
N ALA A 3 5.46 14.97 -25.60
CA ALA A 3 6.68 14.15 -25.59
C ALA A 3 7.71 14.55 -26.67
N LYS A 4 7.29 14.90 -27.89
CA LYS A 4 8.21 15.37 -28.96
C LYS A 4 8.73 16.78 -28.71
N GLU A 5 7.92 17.62 -28.08
CA GLU A 5 8.29 19.00 -27.74
C GLU A 5 9.28 19.08 -26.57
N LYS A 6 9.25 18.05 -25.70
CA LYS A 6 10.10 17.94 -24.51
C LYS A 6 11.26 16.95 -24.67
N ASP A 7 11.50 16.46 -25.89
CA ASP A 7 12.54 15.46 -26.23
C ASP A 7 12.51 14.24 -25.30
N LEU A 8 11.30 13.78 -24.97
CA LEU A 8 11.09 12.64 -24.09
C LEU A 8 11.01 11.35 -24.89
N GLU A 9 11.62 10.29 -24.35
CA GLU A 9 11.44 8.94 -24.88
C GLU A 9 9.95 8.57 -24.92
N LEU A 10 9.49 8.07 -26.07
CA LEU A 10 8.12 7.61 -26.27
C LEU A 10 7.85 6.25 -25.60
N ASN A 11 8.92 5.58 -25.15
CA ASN A 11 8.85 4.29 -24.52
C ASN A 11 8.37 4.43 -23.07
N ARG A 12 7.55 3.48 -22.65
CA ARG A 12 7.09 3.44 -21.26
C ARG A 12 8.25 3.07 -20.35
N ARG A 13 8.57 3.94 -19.39
CA ARG A 13 9.54 3.61 -18.32
C ARG A 13 9.14 2.31 -17.62
N PRO A 14 10.06 1.36 -17.42
CA PRO A 14 9.79 0.14 -16.66
C PRO A 14 9.32 0.51 -15.25
N LYS A 15 8.27 -0.16 -14.79
CA LYS A 15 7.79 0.04 -13.42
C LYS A 15 8.78 -0.60 -12.47
N LYS A 16 9.37 0.22 -11.59
CA LYS A 16 10.18 -0.29 -10.50
C LYS A 16 9.21 -0.85 -9.44
N ASN A 17 9.32 -2.15 -9.18
CA ASN A 17 8.60 -2.81 -8.10
C ASN A 17 9.44 -2.73 -6.82
N MET A 18 8.77 -2.81 -5.68
CA MET A 18 9.39 -2.89 -4.36
C MET A 18 9.12 -4.30 -3.83
N TYR A 19 10.17 -5.02 -3.44
CA TYR A 19 10.06 -6.33 -2.83
C TYR A 19 9.71 -6.22 -1.34
N ILE A 20 9.34 -7.33 -0.70
CA ILE A 20 8.95 -7.30 0.72
C ILE A 20 10.13 -6.95 1.62
N GLU A 21 11.34 -7.35 1.23
CA GLU A 21 12.60 -7.02 1.90
C GLU A 21 12.87 -5.51 1.83
N ASP A 22 12.57 -4.88 0.69
CA ASP A 22 12.69 -3.43 0.52
C ASP A 22 11.71 -2.68 1.44
N VAL A 23 10.50 -3.21 1.64
CA VAL A 23 9.50 -2.63 2.55
C VAL A 23 9.96 -2.74 4.01
N ALA A 24 10.54 -3.88 4.38
CA ALA A 24 11.08 -4.10 5.72
C ALA A 24 12.27 -3.16 5.99
N GLU A 25 13.19 -3.02 5.03
CA GLU A 25 14.32 -2.11 5.14
C GLU A 25 13.88 -0.65 5.15
N PHE A 26 12.90 -0.29 4.31
CA PHE A 26 12.27 1.02 4.36
C PHE A 26 11.69 1.29 5.74
N ALA A 27 10.93 0.36 6.33
CA ALA A 27 10.37 0.50 7.67
C ALA A 27 11.46 0.74 8.72
N ARG A 28 12.53 -0.06 8.69
CA ARG A 28 13.67 0.04 9.62
C ARG A 28 14.36 1.40 9.52
N VAL A 29 14.74 1.82 8.31
CA VAL A 29 15.40 3.11 8.07
C VAL A 29 14.47 4.25 8.44
N PHE A 30 13.19 4.15 8.07
CA PHE A 30 12.21 5.21 8.32
C PHE A 30 11.95 5.42 9.81
N LEU A 31 11.93 4.36 10.61
CA LEU A 31 11.78 4.44 12.07
C LEU A 31 13.06 4.95 12.78
N THR A 32 14.24 4.63 12.26
CA THR A 32 15.53 4.91 12.94
C THR A 32 16.20 6.21 12.48
N THR A 33 15.86 6.73 11.30
CA THR A 33 16.51 7.92 10.75
C THR A 33 16.19 9.18 11.55
N THR A 34 17.20 9.98 11.87
CA THR A 34 17.03 11.33 12.44
C THR A 34 17.07 12.43 11.38
N LYS A 35 17.33 12.06 10.12
CA LYS A 35 17.47 13.00 9.00
C LYS A 35 16.14 13.57 8.52
N ILE A 36 15.04 12.87 8.75
CA ILE A 36 13.69 13.32 8.42
C ILE A 36 13.01 13.75 9.70
N THR A 37 12.66 15.02 9.78
CA THR A 37 11.85 15.59 10.85
C THR A 37 10.38 15.54 10.45
N PHE A 38 9.52 15.19 11.41
CA PHE A 38 8.06 15.27 11.27
C PHE A 38 7.58 16.32 12.27
N ASP A 39 6.56 17.09 11.88
CA ASP A 39 5.94 18.05 12.79
C ASP A 39 5.31 17.35 13.99
N CYS A 40 4.85 16.11 13.79
CA CYS A 40 4.35 15.24 14.84
C CYS A 40 4.86 13.80 14.66
N GLY A 41 5.32 13.17 15.75
CA GLY A 41 5.75 11.77 15.73
C GLY A 41 4.69 10.79 15.22
N TRP A 42 3.41 11.14 15.35
CA TRP A 42 2.28 10.35 14.84
C TRP A 42 2.26 10.27 13.30
N GLN A 43 2.68 11.32 12.60
CA GLN A 43 2.74 11.34 11.13
C GLN A 43 3.68 10.25 10.61
N ARG A 44 4.77 9.99 11.33
CA ARG A 44 5.73 8.94 11.01
C ARG A 44 5.07 7.56 11.05
N ILE A 45 4.35 7.27 12.12
CA ILE A 45 3.67 5.99 12.30
C ILE A 45 2.55 5.82 11.27
N GLN A 46 1.79 6.89 10.98
CA GLN A 46 0.75 6.86 9.94
C GLN A 46 1.33 6.57 8.55
N LEU A 47 2.46 7.19 8.19
CA LEU A 47 3.08 6.96 6.89
C LEU A 47 3.60 5.52 6.79
N LEU A 48 4.18 4.99 7.87
CA LEU A 48 4.64 3.61 7.91
C LEU A 48 3.48 2.62 7.69
N LEU A 49 2.38 2.81 8.41
CA LEU A 49 1.17 2.00 8.25
C LEU A 49 0.66 2.08 6.81
N PHE A 50 0.61 3.28 6.23
CA PHE A 50 0.17 3.48 4.85
C PHE A 50 1.02 2.70 3.83
N TYR A 51 2.36 2.74 3.97
CA TYR A 51 3.25 1.99 3.08
C TYR A 51 3.10 0.48 3.24
N GLN A 52 2.97 -0.02 4.47
CA GLN A 52 2.76 -1.45 4.72
C GLN A 52 1.43 -1.93 4.13
N LEU A 53 0.36 -1.16 4.29
CA LEU A 53 -0.94 -1.44 3.67
C LEU A 53 -0.86 -1.46 2.14
N ALA A 54 -0.13 -0.50 1.54
CA ALA A 54 0.08 -0.45 0.10
C ALA A 54 0.88 -1.65 -0.41
N ALA A 55 1.93 -2.06 0.30
CA ALA A 55 2.75 -3.21 -0.06
C ALA A 55 1.98 -4.53 0.00
N ILE A 56 1.21 -4.76 1.06
CA ILE A 56 0.48 -6.03 1.27
C ILE A 56 -0.74 -6.13 0.36
N THR A 57 -1.52 -5.06 0.24
CA THR A 57 -2.80 -5.11 -0.49
C THR A 57 -2.67 -4.77 -1.97
N ALA A 58 -1.52 -4.24 -2.40
CA ALA A 58 -1.31 -3.65 -3.73
C ALA A 58 -2.39 -2.60 -4.12
N SER A 59 -3.03 -2.00 -3.11
CA SER A 59 -4.06 -0.98 -3.31
C SER A 59 -3.47 0.32 -3.81
N ARG A 60 -4.26 1.09 -4.57
CA ARG A 60 -3.84 2.43 -4.98
C ARG A 60 -3.79 3.36 -3.76
N PRO A 61 -2.89 4.35 -3.75
CA PRO A 61 -2.82 5.37 -2.70
C PRO A 61 -4.19 5.97 -2.35
N GLY A 62 -4.97 6.40 -3.36
CA GLY A 62 -6.29 6.98 -3.13
C GLY A 62 -7.28 6.03 -2.44
N ALA A 63 -7.24 4.73 -2.74
CA ALA A 63 -8.11 3.75 -2.09
C ALA A 63 -7.77 3.59 -0.59
N LEU A 64 -6.48 3.64 -0.25
CA LEU A 64 -6.02 3.55 1.13
C LEU A 64 -6.29 4.83 1.92
N LEU A 65 -6.20 6.00 1.29
CA LEU A 65 -6.51 7.29 1.92
C LEU A 65 -8.00 7.41 2.30
N HIS A 66 -8.89 6.71 1.59
CA HIS A 66 -10.31 6.69 1.88
C HIS A 66 -10.75 5.52 2.77
N LEU A 67 -9.81 4.72 3.27
CA LEU A 67 -10.09 3.60 4.15
C LEU A 67 -10.65 4.11 5.49
N ARG A 68 -11.77 3.55 5.92
CA ARG A 68 -12.47 3.90 7.16
C ARG A 68 -12.52 2.68 8.08
N TYR A 69 -12.78 2.89 9.37
CA TYR A 69 -12.89 1.78 10.33
C TYR A 69 -13.95 0.74 9.94
N ARG A 70 -15.03 1.14 9.29
CA ARG A 70 -16.06 0.23 8.76
C ARG A 70 -15.58 -0.69 7.64
N ASP A 71 -14.47 -0.35 6.99
CA ASP A 71 -13.86 -1.13 5.91
C ASP A 71 -12.93 -2.23 6.46
N ILE A 72 -12.61 -2.16 7.76
CA ILE A 72 -11.88 -3.20 8.49
C ILE A 72 -12.92 -4.20 8.96
N GLY A 73 -12.73 -5.47 8.60
CA GLY A 73 -13.47 -6.53 9.26
C GLY A 73 -12.57 -7.60 9.81
N LEU A 74 -13.12 -8.26 10.82
CA LEU A 74 -12.43 -9.18 11.69
C LEU A 74 -13.16 -10.51 11.61
N THR A 75 -12.42 -11.58 11.38
CA THR A 75 -12.95 -12.93 11.45
C THR A 75 -11.97 -13.84 12.16
N LEU A 76 -12.48 -14.83 12.87
CA LEU A 76 -11.66 -15.88 13.45
C LEU A 76 -11.62 -17.05 12.47
N ILE A 77 -10.42 -17.45 12.06
CA ILE A 77 -10.18 -18.63 11.24
C ILE A 77 -9.78 -19.77 12.17
N ARG A 78 -10.45 -20.92 12.03
CA ARG A 78 -10.12 -22.11 12.83
C ARG A 78 -8.70 -22.57 12.51
N ASP A 79 -7.97 -22.94 13.55
CA ASP A 79 -6.66 -23.58 13.39
C ASP A 79 -6.88 -25.00 12.81
N PRO A 80 -6.24 -25.35 11.69
CA PRO A 80 -6.33 -26.70 11.13
C PRO A 80 -5.87 -27.79 12.10
N GLU A 81 -4.96 -27.49 13.04
CA GLU A 81 -4.46 -28.42 14.06
C GLU A 81 -5.34 -28.45 15.33
N GLY A 82 -6.50 -27.80 15.30
CA GLY A 82 -7.43 -27.76 16.44
C GLY A 82 -7.04 -26.81 17.58
N GLY A 83 -6.00 -25.98 17.36
CA GLY A 83 -5.56 -24.94 18.27
C GLY A 83 -6.49 -23.72 18.36
N ARG A 84 -5.99 -22.65 18.99
CA ARG A 84 -6.74 -21.40 19.16
C ARG A 84 -7.05 -20.78 17.79
N PRO A 85 -8.30 -20.34 17.53
CA PRO A 85 -8.64 -19.65 16.30
C PRO A 85 -7.77 -18.41 16.07
N HIS A 86 -7.32 -18.22 14.84
CA HIS A 86 -6.47 -17.11 14.41
C HIS A 86 -7.33 -15.90 14.03
N LEU A 87 -6.99 -14.72 14.55
CA LEU A 87 -7.61 -13.49 14.11
C LEU A 87 -7.13 -13.13 12.71
N PHE A 88 -8.08 -13.03 11.79
CA PHE A 88 -7.84 -12.57 10.43
C PHE A 88 -8.48 -11.20 10.24
N ILE A 89 -7.65 -10.24 9.84
CA ILE A 89 -8.05 -8.86 9.57
C ILE A 89 -8.14 -8.69 8.07
N PHE A 90 -9.35 -8.42 7.57
CA PHE A 90 -9.56 -8.10 6.16
C PHE A 90 -9.82 -6.61 5.98
N LEU A 91 -9.27 -6.07 4.90
CA LEU A 91 -9.54 -4.70 4.45
C LEU A 91 -10.40 -4.77 3.20
N LYS A 92 -11.59 -4.17 3.27
CA LYS A 92 -12.52 -4.05 2.14
C LYS A 92 -12.68 -2.57 1.77
N PRO A 93 -11.71 -1.98 1.05
CA PRO A 93 -11.86 -0.60 0.62
C PRO A 93 -13.07 -0.45 -0.32
N ASP A 94 -13.99 0.45 0.02
CA ASP A 94 -15.15 0.80 -0.84
C ASP A 94 -14.71 1.29 -2.23
N ILE A 95 -13.51 1.89 -2.32
CA ILE A 95 -12.94 2.51 -3.52
C ILE A 95 -11.87 1.60 -4.14
N THR A 96 -12.22 0.33 -4.32
CA THR A 96 -11.43 -0.56 -5.18
C THR A 96 -11.72 -0.26 -6.65
N LYS A 97 -10.79 -0.63 -7.53
CA LYS A 97 -10.92 -0.41 -8.98
C LYS A 97 -12.19 -1.14 -9.46
N ARG A 98 -13.31 -0.42 -9.62
CA ARG A 98 -14.45 -0.93 -10.38
C ARG A 98 -13.96 -1.21 -11.79
N PHE A 99 -14.35 -2.35 -12.35
CA PHE A 99 -13.90 -2.80 -13.66
C PHE A 99 -14.32 -1.76 -14.72
N LEU A 100 -13.39 -0.90 -15.16
CA LEU A 100 -13.63 0.19 -16.13
C LEU A 100 -13.62 -0.31 -17.59
N GLY A 101 -14.01 -1.57 -17.83
CA GLY A 101 -13.98 -2.20 -19.14
C GLY A 101 -12.58 -2.60 -19.64
N LYS A 102 -12.52 -3.10 -20.88
CA LYS A 102 -11.26 -3.50 -21.53
C LYS A 102 -10.35 -2.27 -21.66
N LYS A 103 -9.09 -2.40 -21.24
CA LYS A 103 -8.06 -1.43 -21.62
C LYS A 103 -7.99 -1.40 -23.15
N ALA A 104 -8.05 -0.21 -23.73
CA ALA A 104 -7.74 -0.02 -25.14
C ALA A 104 -6.37 -0.66 -25.43
N ALA A 105 -6.32 -1.43 -26.51
CA ALA A 105 -5.15 -2.19 -26.96
C ALA A 105 -3.95 -1.28 -27.22
#